data_AF-A0A965C9L0-F1
#
_entry.id   AF-A0A965C9L0-F1
#
_cell.length_a   1.000
_cell.length_b   1.000
_cell.length_c   1.000
_cell.angle_alpha   90.00
_cell.angle_beta   90.00
_cell.angle_gamma   90.00
#
_symmetry.space_group_name_H-M   'P 1'
#
loop_
_entity.id
_entity.type
_entity.pdbx_description
1 polymer ?
#
loop_
_entity_poly.entity_id
_entity_poly.type
_entity_poly.pdbx_seq_one_letter_code
_entity_poly.pdbx_strand_id
1 'polypeptide(L)'
;MVRPFFLITPDNNPFAEFDKLRRQFSSIRGKTTFEVHNPPSRRHPLQHAAMLVAQAQRITPEGPAGMVYGPGYLIFFGLSYD
;
A
#
# COMPACT_ATOMS: atom_id res chain seq x y z
N MET A 1 7.17 13.04 -10.35
CA MET A 1 6.18 13.74 -9.47
C MET A 1 5.57 12.68 -8.55
N VAL A 2 5.48 12.90 -7.23
CA VAL A 2 4.99 11.86 -6.30
C VAL A 2 3.49 11.67 -6.46
N ARG A 3 3.03 10.44 -6.71
CA ARG A 3 1.60 10.11 -6.87
C ARG A 3 1.22 8.93 -5.97
N PRO A 4 0.07 8.99 -5.28
CA PRO A 4 -0.42 7.84 -4.54
C PRO A 4 -0.83 6.72 -5.52
N PHE A 5 -0.58 5.47 -5.14
CA PHE A 5 -1.16 4.31 -5.82
C PHE A 5 -1.95 3.46 -4.83
N PHE A 6 -2.99 2.80 -5.36
CA PHE A 6 -3.78 1.82 -4.64
C PHE A 6 -4.02 0.64 -5.58
N LEU A 7 -3.62 -0.56 -5.18
CA LEU A 7 -3.88 -1.78 -5.92
C LEU A 7 -4.71 -2.73 -5.05
N ILE A 8 -5.84 -3.16 -5.58
CA ILE A 8 -6.69 -4.18 -4.96
C ILE A 8 -6.34 -5.52 -5.60
N THR A 9 -6.04 -6.51 -4.78
CA THR A 9 -5.70 -7.87 -5.20
C THR A 9 -6.53 -8.89 -4.41
N PRO A 10 -6.77 -10.09 -4.94
CA PRO A 10 -7.36 -11.17 -4.14
C PRO A 10 -6.54 -11.46 -2.88
N ASP A 11 -7.17 -12.04 -1.86
CA ASP A 11 -6.51 -12.48 -0.61
C ASP A 11 -5.65 -13.74 -0.83
N ASN A 12 -4.62 -13.58 -1.67
CA ASN A 12 -3.58 -14.54 -1.96
C ASN A 12 -2.36 -14.28 -1.08
N ASN A 13 -1.24 -14.98 -1.34
CA ASN A 13 0.03 -14.75 -0.64
C ASN A 13 0.47 -13.27 -0.75
N PRO A 14 0.46 -12.49 0.36
CA PRO A 14 0.79 -11.06 0.34
C PRO A 14 2.20 -10.76 -0.17
N PHE A 15 3.17 -11.65 0.11
CA PHE A 15 4.55 -11.47 -0.32
C PHE A 15 4.70 -11.63 -1.84
N ALA A 16 3.95 -12.55 -2.44
CA ALA A 16 3.96 -12.75 -3.88
C ALA A 16 3.33 -11.55 -4.62
N GLU A 17 2.23 -11.01 -4.10
CA GLU A 17 1.61 -9.80 -4.65
C GLU A 17 2.50 -8.55 -4.46
N PHE A 18 3.17 -8.44 -3.32
CA PHE A 18 4.13 -7.36 -3.08
C PHE A 18 5.33 -7.41 -4.03
N ASP A 19 5.86 -8.60 -4.35
CA ASP A 19 6.96 -8.72 -5.31
C ASP A 19 6.54 -8.30 -6.73
N LYS A 20 5.31 -8.61 -7.15
CA LYS A 20 4.74 -8.10 -8.42
C LYS A 20 4.68 -6.57 -8.41
N LEU A 21 4.22 -5.99 -7.31
CA LEU A 21 4.14 -4.54 -7.13
C LEU A 21 5.53 -3.87 -7.21
N ARG A 22 6.57 -4.45 -6.60
CA ARG A 22 7.95 -3.96 -6.69
C ARG A 22 8.49 -3.92 -8.12
N ARG A 23 8.02 -4.81 -8.98
CA ARG A 23 8.38 -4.82 -10.41
C ARG A 23 7.64 -3.71 -11.16
N GLN A 24 6.40 -3.44 -10.80
CA GLN A 24 5.54 -2.43 -11.43
C GLN A 24 5.90 -0.99 -11.01
N PHE A 25 6.20 -0.76 -9.73
CA PHE A 25 6.46 0.58 -9.18
C PHE A 25 7.92 0.71 -8.73
N SER A 26 8.70 1.50 -9.45
CA SER A 26 10.13 1.76 -9.18
C SER A 26 10.36 2.31 -7.77
N SER A 27 9.43 3.11 -7.25
CA SER A 27 9.48 3.75 -5.93
C SER A 27 9.54 2.80 -4.75
N ILE A 28 8.96 1.60 -4.90
CA ILE A 28 8.93 0.57 -3.86
C ILE A 28 9.85 -0.59 -4.19
N ARG A 29 10.55 -0.56 -5.34
CA ARG A 29 11.47 -1.62 -5.77
C ARG A 29 12.55 -1.91 -4.72
N GLY A 30 13.07 -0.86 -4.08
CA GLY A 30 14.07 -0.97 -3.01
C GLY A 30 13.53 -1.48 -1.67
N LYS A 31 12.20 -1.53 -1.49
CA LYS A 31 11.60 -1.94 -0.22
C LYS A 31 11.54 -3.46 -0.12
N THR A 32 12.14 -4.00 0.93
CA THR A 32 12.13 -5.43 1.25
C THR A 32 11.00 -5.81 2.21
N THR A 33 10.43 -4.82 2.88
CA THR A 33 9.33 -4.97 3.83
C THR A 33 8.20 -4.01 3.48
N PHE A 34 6.99 -4.34 3.96
CA PHE A 34 5.82 -3.49 3.88
C PHE A 34 5.07 -3.55 5.21
N GLU A 35 4.39 -2.46 5.55
CA GLU A 35 3.58 -2.42 6.76
C GLU A 35 2.22 -3.07 6.54
N VAL A 36 1.76 -3.82 7.53
CA VAL A 36 0.46 -4.49 7.48
C VAL A 36 -0.49 -3.79 8.43
N HIS A 37 -1.61 -3.31 7.91
CA HIS A 37 -2.59 -2.53 8.64
C HIS A 37 -3.94 -3.24 8.62
N ASN A 38 -4.61 -3.27 9.77
CA ASN A 38 -5.99 -3.72 9.90
C ASN A 38 -6.90 -2.51 10.07
N PRO A 39 -7.88 -2.29 9.18
CA PRO A 39 -8.75 -1.15 9.30
C PRO A 39 -9.67 -1.33 10.53
N PRO A 40 -9.97 -0.25 11.28
CA PRO A 40 -10.97 -0.31 12.34
C PRO A 40 -12.31 -0.79 11.81
N SER A 41 -13.09 -1.55 12.59
CA SER A 41 -14.34 -2.22 12.14
C SER A 41 -15.39 -1.28 11.50
N ARG A 42 -15.33 0.03 11.77
CA ARG A 42 -16.25 1.04 11.23
C ARG A 42 -15.72 1.80 10.02
N ARG A 43 -14.49 1.54 9.58
CA ARG A 43 -13.84 2.27 8.48
C ARG A 43 -13.64 1.34 7.29
N HIS A 44 -14.02 1.81 6.11
CA HIS A 44 -13.77 1.06 4.89
C HIS A 44 -12.26 0.87 4.69
N PRO A 45 -11.76 -0.33 4.32
CA PRO A 45 -10.33 -0.60 4.14
C PRO A 45 -9.63 0.41 3.23
N LEU A 46 -10.26 0.76 2.11
CA LEU A 46 -9.72 1.77 1.17
C LEU A 46 -9.61 3.17 1.79
N GLN A 47 -10.58 3.57 2.60
CA GLN A 47 -10.52 4.86 3.31
C GLN A 47 -9.37 4.88 4.32
N HIS A 48 -9.14 3.74 4.99
CA HIS A 48 -8.00 3.59 5.90
C HIS A 48 -6.66 3.68 5.14
N ALA A 49 -6.52 2.97 4.02
CA ALA A 49 -5.33 3.04 3.16
C ALA A 49 -5.07 4.48 2.67
N ALA A 50 -6.10 5.18 2.20
CA ALA A 50 -5.98 6.56 1.73
C ALA A 50 -5.52 7.52 2.84
N MET A 51 -6.01 7.33 4.07
CA MET A 51 -5.58 8.11 5.23
C MET A 51 -4.08 7.86 5.53
N LEU A 52 -3.62 6.61 5.50
CA LEU A 52 -2.21 6.27 5.74
C LEU A 52 -1.29 6.89 4.69
N VAL A 53 -1.68 6.84 3.41
CA VAL A 53 -0.94 7.50 2.33
C VAL A 53 -0.87 9.02 2.54
N ALA A 54 -1.99 9.65 2.85
CA ALA A 54 -2.05 11.10 3.08
C ALA A 54 -1.21 11.54 4.29
N GLN A 55 -1.10 10.71 5.33
CA GLN A 55 -0.22 10.96 6.47
C GLN A 55 1.25 10.81 6.09
N ALA A 56 1.62 9.71 5.43
CA ALA A 56 3.00 9.43 5.07
C ALA A 56 3.58 10.42 4.05
N GLN A 57 2.75 10.96 3.13
CA GLN A 57 3.14 12.06 2.23
C GLN A 57 3.70 13.28 2.98
N ARG A 58 3.28 13.50 4.23
CA ARG A 58 3.74 14.63 5.04
C ARG A 58 5.04 14.36 5.78
N ILE A 59 5.44 13.09 5.94
CA ILE A 59 6.51 12.68 6.85
C ILE A 59 7.71 12.15 6.08
N THR A 60 7.48 11.28 5.09
CA THR A 60 8.55 10.52 4.44
C THR A 60 8.61 10.82 2.95
N PRO A 61 9.75 11.29 2.43
CA PRO A 61 9.91 11.54 1.01
C PRO A 61 9.89 10.27 0.17
N GLU A 62 10.06 9.08 0.77
CA GLU A 62 10.01 7.73 0.13
C GLU A 62 8.62 7.07 0.19
N GLY A 63 7.64 7.72 0.84
CA GLY A 63 6.25 7.29 0.96
C GLY A 63 6.05 6.00 1.75
N PRO A 64 4.82 5.63 2.10
CA PRO A 64 4.56 4.33 2.69
C PRO A 64 4.61 3.25 1.60
N ALA A 65 4.93 2.03 1.98
CA ALA A 65 4.50 0.85 1.24
C ALA A 65 3.81 -0.04 2.26
N GLY A 66 2.51 -0.19 2.10
CA GLY A 66 1.71 -0.90 3.07
C GLY A 66 0.59 -1.67 2.42
N MET A 67 -0.04 -2.50 3.24
CA MET A 67 -1.14 -3.36 2.88
C MET A 67 -2.24 -3.21 3.92
N VAL A 68 -3.49 -3.11 3.47
CA VAL A 68 -4.69 -3.16 4.32
C VAL A 68 -5.48 -4.41 3.98
N TYR A 69 -5.86 -5.21 4.98
CA TYR A 69 -6.79 -6.32 4.79
C TYR A 69 -8.22 -5.82 4.59
N GLY A 70 -8.89 -6.37 3.59
CA GLY A 70 -10.35 -6.28 3.42
C GLY A 70 -10.99 -7.67 3.40
N PRO A 71 -12.34 -7.75 3.39
CA PRO A 71 -13.04 -9.03 3.35
C PRO A 71 -12.79 -9.77 2.02
N GLY A 72 -11.84 -10.72 2.02
CA GLY A 72 -11.47 -11.52 0.83
C GLY A 72 -10.57 -10.81 -0.19
N TYR A 73 -9.95 -9.69 0.19
CA TYR A 73 -9.01 -8.96 -0.68
C TYR A 73 -7.94 -8.22 0.13
N LEU A 74 -6.85 -7.85 -0.55
CA LEU A 74 -5.76 -7.04 -0.03
C LEU A 74 -5.73 -5.71 -0.78
N ILE A 75 -5.55 -4.61 -0.06
CA ILE A 75 -5.27 -3.30 -0.65
C ILE A 75 -3.81 -2.96 -0.39
N PHE A 76 -2.99 -3.00 -1.42
CA PHE A 76 -1.66 -2.42 -1.37
C PHE A 76 -1.74 -0.92 -1.68
N PHE A 77 -0.98 -0.14 -0.93
CA PHE A 77 -0.92 1.30 -1.07
C PHE A 77 0.50 1.82 -0.93
N GLY A 78 0.75 2.97 -1.55
CA GLY A 78 2.03 3.65 -1.39
C GLY A 78 2.15 4.90 -2.25
N LEU A 79 3.37 5.40 -2.35
CA LEU A 79 3.71 6.49 -3.27
C LEU A 79 4.55 5.96 -4.43
N SER A 80 4.18 6.36 -5.64
CA SER A 80 4.96 6.19 -6.87
C SER A 80 5.72 7.47 -7.20
N TYR A 81 6.98 7.32 -7.57
CA TYR A 81 7.79 8.35 -8.22
C TYR A 81 7.92 7.91 -9.67
N ASP A 82 6.95 8.29 -10.49
CA ASP A 82 7.19 8.41 -11.93
C ASP A 82 8.06 9.65 -12.19
#